data_AF-A0A4P5QAR0-F1
#
_entry.id   AF-A0A4P5QAR0-F1
#
_cell.length_a   1.000
_cell.length_b   1.000
_cell.length_c   1.000
_cell.angle_alpha   90.00
_cell.angle_beta   90.00
_cell.angle_gamma   90.00
#
_symmetry.space_group_name_H-M   'P 1'
#
loop_
_entity.id
_entity.type
_entity.pdbx_description
1 polymer ?
#
loop_
_entity_poly.entity_id
_entity_poly.type
_entity_poly.pdbx_seq_one_letter_code
_entity_poly.pdbx_strand_id
1 'polypeptide(L)'
;MKIFNKTLLATMVFVSCSPLSMATVTDSAGTLNGTVPVITSGPGGPEHSVSFTNDHAGGSTDGMVPGDKISMGYLEHDAEGDTNNSAASIKWFTTTDGVGANKTMLSGSDGKGFYTIQNTDAGLYLGAEITEQTSTGVPTTGQTIVINDVSKNESSDNIPDGPIVGGTIGTAIVDTAEPTVNLIGKSNSVLHVGHTYQFQVWYDVNSNGKKDAGELDASANYTYKWVFDGNSATTNTAGGYAVSTTDNKDLTIPATNAEAKNVFASAGADGVQGYGLKVDYTAKVKAVLKSTKRN
;
A
#
# COMPACT_ATOMS: atom_id res chain seq x y z
N MET A 1 -103.53 61.14 -23.50
CA MET A 1 -102.53 60.37 -22.73
C MET A 1 -101.19 60.58 -23.40
N LYS A 2 -100.24 61.33 -22.78
CA LYS A 2 -99.12 60.81 -21.94
C LYS A 2 -98.19 59.93 -22.80
N ILE A 3 -96.89 60.19 -23.04
CA ILE A 3 -95.79 60.73 -22.20
C ILE A 3 -94.60 61.29 -23.04
N PHE A 4 -93.80 62.12 -22.37
CA PHE A 4 -92.51 62.76 -22.63
C PHE A 4 -91.33 62.01 -23.32
N ASN A 5 -90.57 62.82 -24.07
CA ASN A 5 -89.09 62.98 -24.24
C ASN A 5 -88.09 62.08 -23.47
N LYS A 6 -86.98 61.69 -24.13
CA LYS A 6 -85.59 61.92 -23.68
C LYS A 6 -84.51 61.53 -24.71
N THR A 7 -83.52 62.40 -24.80
CA THR A 7 -82.21 62.40 -25.46
C THR A 7 -81.36 61.15 -25.16
N LEU A 8 -80.56 60.67 -26.13
CA LEU A 8 -79.24 60.09 -25.80
C LEU A 8 -78.20 60.30 -26.91
N LEU A 9 -77.01 60.65 -26.42
CA LEU A 9 -75.77 61.07 -27.04
C LEU A 9 -74.95 59.87 -27.56
N ALA A 10 -74.05 60.19 -28.50
CA ALA A 10 -73.15 59.35 -29.28
C ALA A 10 -72.33 58.27 -28.54
N THR A 11 -71.94 57.21 -29.27
CA THR A 11 -70.59 56.62 -29.15
C THR A 11 -70.18 55.92 -30.46
N MET A 12 -69.17 56.47 -31.14
CA MET A 12 -68.36 55.75 -32.12
C MET A 12 -67.58 54.66 -31.37
N VAL A 13 -67.75 53.39 -31.73
CA VAL A 13 -66.80 52.34 -31.37
C VAL A 13 -66.07 51.94 -32.64
N PHE A 14 -64.88 52.52 -32.84
CA PHE A 14 -63.86 51.90 -33.67
C PHE A 14 -63.47 50.62 -32.94
N VAL A 15 -63.89 49.46 -33.45
CA VAL A 15 -63.31 48.18 -33.07
C VAL A 15 -61.92 48.17 -33.68
N SER A 16 -60.94 48.71 -32.93
CA SER A 16 -59.54 48.41 -33.16
C SER A 16 -59.37 46.92 -32.92
N CYS A 17 -59.39 46.13 -34.00
CA CYS A 17 -58.97 44.75 -33.98
C CYS A 17 -57.46 44.74 -33.75
N SER A 18 -57.03 44.89 -32.51
CA SER A 18 -55.65 44.61 -32.13
C SER A 18 -55.41 43.15 -32.51
N PRO A 19 -54.38 42.81 -33.30
CA PRO A 19 -54.03 41.42 -33.51
C PRO A 19 -53.67 40.85 -32.13
N LEU A 20 -54.46 39.90 -31.65
CA LEU A 20 -54.06 39.07 -30.52
C LEU A 20 -52.79 38.34 -30.98
N SER A 21 -51.64 38.81 -30.50
CA SER A 21 -50.38 38.08 -30.66
C SER A 21 -50.49 36.80 -29.86
N MET A 22 -50.74 35.68 -30.55
CA MET A 22 -50.62 34.36 -29.95
C MET A 22 -49.12 34.03 -29.89
N ALA A 23 -48.55 33.99 -28.69
CA ALA A 23 -47.19 33.48 -28.52
C ALA A 23 -47.19 31.99 -28.92
N THR A 24 -46.49 31.68 -30.00
CA THR A 24 -46.18 30.29 -30.37
C THR A 24 -44.78 29.98 -29.87
N VAL A 25 -44.65 28.91 -29.10
CA VAL A 25 -43.36 28.38 -28.65
C VAL A 25 -42.96 27.30 -29.65
N THR A 26 -41.68 27.24 -30.04
CA THR A 26 -41.15 26.15 -30.86
C THR A 26 -41.13 24.85 -30.06
N ASP A 27 -40.90 23.72 -30.73
CA ASP A 27 -40.50 22.50 -30.02
C ASP A 27 -39.18 22.71 -29.27
N SER A 28 -38.93 21.89 -28.25
CA SER A 28 -37.70 21.95 -27.45
C SER A 28 -36.46 21.61 -28.28
N ALA A 29 -35.40 22.41 -28.12
CA ALA A 29 -34.08 22.14 -28.70
C ALA A 29 -33.16 21.47 -27.67
N GLY A 30 -32.85 20.18 -27.88
CA GLY A 30 -31.74 19.46 -27.24
C GLY A 30 -31.65 19.51 -25.71
N THR A 31 -30.46 19.16 -25.20
CA THR A 31 -30.09 19.23 -23.79
C THR A 31 -28.93 20.21 -23.63
N LEU A 32 -28.92 21.00 -22.56
CA LEU A 32 -27.80 21.85 -22.21
C LEU A 32 -26.82 21.02 -21.37
N ASN A 33 -25.58 20.90 -21.84
CA ASN A 33 -24.50 20.24 -21.12
C ASN A 33 -23.57 21.29 -20.52
N GLY A 34 -23.13 21.04 -19.28
CA GLY A 34 -22.09 21.78 -18.59
C GLY A 34 -20.69 21.25 -18.88
N THR A 35 -19.77 21.54 -17.97
CA THR A 35 -18.39 21.06 -17.99
C THR A 35 -18.26 19.64 -17.44
N VAL A 36 -17.18 18.96 -17.82
CA VAL A 36 -16.85 17.63 -17.25
C VAL A 36 -16.23 17.87 -15.88
N PRO A 37 -16.61 17.11 -14.83
CA PRO A 37 -15.97 17.26 -13.53
C PRO A 37 -14.49 16.90 -13.59
N VAL A 38 -13.65 17.72 -12.97
CA VAL A 38 -12.19 17.54 -12.90
C VAL A 38 -11.73 17.65 -11.45
N ILE A 39 -10.72 16.88 -11.04
CA ILE A 39 -10.07 17.04 -9.74
C ILE A 39 -8.60 17.47 -9.85
N THR A 40 -8.11 18.17 -8.83
CA THR A 40 -6.68 18.54 -8.67
C THR A 40 -6.17 18.12 -7.29
N SER A 41 -4.87 17.85 -7.17
CA SER A 41 -4.22 17.43 -5.91
C SER A 41 -4.25 18.50 -4.81
N GLY A 42 -4.53 19.75 -5.18
CA GLY A 42 -4.68 20.91 -4.31
C GLY A 42 -4.89 22.20 -5.12
N PRO A 43 -4.91 23.37 -4.45
CA PRO A 43 -5.03 24.66 -5.13
C PRO A 43 -3.87 24.89 -6.10
N GLY A 44 -4.16 25.08 -7.39
CA GLY A 44 -3.15 25.26 -8.43
C GLY A 44 -2.40 23.98 -8.81
N GLY A 45 -2.84 22.80 -8.33
CA GLY A 45 -2.32 21.51 -8.78
C GLY A 45 -2.74 21.18 -10.22
N PRO A 46 -2.07 20.22 -10.90
CA PRO A 46 -2.45 19.78 -12.23
C PRO A 46 -3.87 19.20 -12.25
N GLU A 47 -4.57 19.36 -13.36
CA GLU A 47 -5.81 18.61 -13.60
C GLU A 47 -5.55 17.10 -13.56
N HIS A 48 -6.56 16.36 -13.12
CA HIS A 48 -6.53 14.91 -13.00
C HIS A 48 -5.44 14.38 -12.05
N SER A 49 -5.26 15.06 -10.91
CA SER A 49 -4.25 14.70 -9.92
C SER A 49 -4.82 14.56 -8.51
N VAL A 50 -4.11 13.79 -7.68
CA VAL A 50 -4.41 13.58 -6.26
C VAL A 50 -3.13 13.74 -5.45
N SER A 51 -3.26 14.02 -4.16
CA SER A 51 -2.17 14.03 -3.19
C SER A 51 -2.35 12.90 -2.18
N PHE A 52 -1.26 12.48 -1.56
CA PHE A 52 -1.28 11.49 -0.47
C PHE A 52 -0.47 11.97 0.74
N THR A 53 -0.82 11.44 1.90
CA THR A 53 -0.07 11.67 3.16
C THR A 53 -0.04 10.38 3.98
N ASN A 54 1.05 10.16 4.71
CA ASN A 54 1.16 9.09 5.71
C ASN A 54 1.17 9.68 7.14
N ASP A 55 0.40 9.10 8.06
CA ASP A 55 0.43 9.50 9.48
C ASP A 55 1.52 8.80 10.31
N HIS A 56 2.20 7.81 9.74
CA HIS A 56 3.27 7.01 10.36
C HIS A 56 2.86 6.36 11.68
N ALA A 57 1.57 6.06 11.87
CA ALA A 57 1.07 5.48 13.11
C ALA A 57 1.66 4.08 13.42
N GLY A 58 2.17 3.36 12.42
CA GLY A 58 2.91 2.12 12.60
C GLY A 58 4.33 2.31 13.15
N GLY A 59 4.81 3.56 13.24
CA GLY A 59 6.01 3.95 13.97
C GLY A 59 7.29 4.03 13.15
N SER A 60 7.22 3.87 11.82
CA SER A 60 8.37 4.04 10.93
C SER A 60 8.17 5.23 9.99
N THR A 61 9.23 6.02 9.82
CA THR A 61 9.32 7.07 8.79
C THR A 61 10.21 6.67 7.61
N ASP A 62 10.89 5.52 7.73
CA ASP A 62 11.84 5.02 6.72
C ASP A 62 11.17 4.01 5.76
N GLY A 63 9.97 3.52 6.09
CA GLY A 63 9.18 2.62 5.26
C GLY A 63 7.71 2.63 5.66
N MET A 64 6.83 2.37 4.69
CA MET A 64 5.41 2.15 4.97
C MET A 64 5.24 0.84 5.74
N VAL A 65 4.55 0.86 6.87
CA VAL A 65 4.39 -0.31 7.74
C VAL A 65 2.92 -0.54 8.14
N PRO A 66 2.52 -1.78 8.51
CA PRO A 66 1.20 -2.03 9.07
C PRO A 66 0.86 -1.12 10.24
N GLY A 67 -0.34 -0.54 10.20
CA GLY A 67 -0.82 0.47 11.15
C GLY A 67 -0.78 1.90 10.61
N ASP A 68 0.05 2.20 9.62
CA ASP A 68 0.07 3.50 8.94
C ASP A 68 -1.26 3.78 8.24
N LYS A 69 -1.73 5.03 8.26
CA LYS A 69 -2.90 5.47 7.51
C LYS A 69 -2.49 6.38 6.36
N ILE A 70 -2.66 5.88 5.14
CA ILE A 70 -2.46 6.65 3.92
C ILE A 70 -3.75 7.37 3.55
N SER A 71 -3.72 8.70 3.48
CA SER A 71 -4.90 9.54 3.19
C SER A 71 -4.76 10.22 1.85
N MET A 72 -5.80 10.15 1.02
CA MET A 72 -5.90 10.80 -0.29
C MET A 72 -6.53 12.19 -0.15
N GLY A 73 -5.93 13.19 -0.79
CA GLY A 73 -6.43 14.55 -0.90
C GLY A 73 -6.69 14.95 -2.36
N TYR A 74 -7.77 15.68 -2.59
CA TYR A 74 -8.08 16.30 -3.87
C TYR A 74 -9.07 17.47 -3.69
N LEU A 75 -9.17 18.34 -4.69
CA LEU A 75 -10.19 19.36 -4.84
C LEU A 75 -10.92 19.12 -6.15
N GLU A 76 -12.24 19.23 -6.16
CA GLU A 76 -13.03 19.23 -7.39
C GLU A 76 -13.13 20.64 -7.95
N HIS A 77 -13.11 20.71 -9.28
CA HIS A 77 -13.48 21.88 -10.06
C HIS A 77 -14.62 21.52 -11.00
N ASP A 78 -15.71 22.24 -10.84
CA ASP A 78 -16.82 22.29 -11.79
C ASP A 78 -17.27 23.74 -11.94
N ALA A 79 -17.45 24.20 -13.19
CA ALA A 79 -17.75 25.60 -13.46
C ALA A 79 -19.20 25.98 -13.09
N GLU A 80 -20.09 24.99 -13.09
CA GLU A 80 -21.52 25.16 -12.84
C GLU A 80 -21.90 25.05 -11.36
N GLY A 81 -21.00 24.54 -10.51
CA GLY A 81 -21.21 24.36 -9.08
C GLY A 81 -21.94 23.06 -8.73
N ASP A 82 -21.77 22.04 -9.55
CA ASP A 82 -22.30 20.71 -9.34
C ASP A 82 -21.76 20.07 -8.06
N THR A 83 -22.57 19.19 -7.46
CA THR A 83 -22.24 18.59 -6.18
C THR A 83 -21.29 17.41 -6.36
N ASN A 84 -20.07 17.52 -5.83
CA ASN A 84 -19.07 16.45 -5.78
C ASN A 84 -19.63 15.10 -5.32
N ASN A 85 -19.26 14.04 -6.03
CA ASN A 85 -19.46 12.66 -5.61
C ASN A 85 -18.25 11.75 -5.87
N SER A 86 -17.08 12.32 -6.18
CA SER A 86 -15.86 11.58 -6.53
C SER A 86 -15.42 10.62 -5.41
N ALA A 87 -15.68 10.98 -4.15
CA ALA A 87 -15.34 10.16 -2.99
C ALA A 87 -15.94 8.74 -3.08
N ALA A 88 -17.17 8.61 -3.60
CA ALA A 88 -17.86 7.32 -3.71
C ALA A 88 -17.17 6.34 -4.67
N SER A 89 -16.30 6.83 -5.55
CA SER A 89 -15.57 6.03 -6.54
C SER A 89 -14.19 5.56 -6.07
N ILE A 90 -13.71 6.04 -4.92
CA ILE A 90 -12.37 5.72 -4.42
C ILE A 90 -12.26 4.22 -4.16
N LYS A 91 -11.19 3.61 -4.67
CA LYS A 91 -10.80 2.25 -4.32
C LYS A 91 -9.31 2.15 -4.05
N TRP A 92 -8.97 1.35 -3.05
CA TRP A 92 -7.59 1.02 -2.71
C TRP A 92 -7.24 -0.38 -3.21
N PHE A 93 -5.99 -0.59 -3.57
CA PHE A 93 -5.50 -1.87 -4.08
C PHE A 93 -4.02 -2.07 -3.76
N THR A 94 -3.53 -3.29 -3.94
CA THR A 94 -2.11 -3.60 -3.90
C THR A 94 -1.61 -4.12 -5.25
N THR A 95 -0.32 -3.93 -5.52
CA THR A 95 0.39 -4.53 -6.67
C THR A 95 1.67 -5.21 -6.20
N THR A 96 2.19 -6.15 -6.98
CA THR A 96 3.44 -6.85 -6.63
C THR A 96 4.70 -6.12 -7.10
N ASP A 97 4.57 -5.11 -7.95
CA ASP A 97 5.71 -4.45 -8.61
C ASP A 97 5.68 -2.91 -8.56
N GLY A 98 4.63 -2.30 -8.01
CA GLY A 98 4.45 -0.84 -8.01
C GLY A 98 4.08 -0.25 -9.38
N VAL A 99 3.90 -1.09 -10.40
CA VAL A 99 3.60 -0.68 -11.79
C VAL A 99 2.24 -1.18 -12.25
N GLY A 100 1.72 -2.27 -11.68
CA GLY A 100 0.36 -2.76 -11.94
C GLY A 100 0.21 -4.28 -11.94
N ALA A 101 1.29 -5.05 -11.80
CA ALA A 101 1.20 -6.51 -11.82
C ALA A 101 0.42 -7.04 -10.60
N ASN A 102 -0.41 -8.07 -10.85
CA ASN A 102 -1.20 -8.77 -9.85
C ASN A 102 -2.07 -7.83 -8.98
N LYS A 103 -2.60 -6.76 -9.59
CA LYS A 103 -3.48 -5.79 -8.94
C LYS A 103 -4.60 -6.50 -8.17
N THR A 104 -4.66 -6.27 -6.86
CA THR A 104 -5.65 -6.87 -5.96
C THR A 104 -6.39 -5.78 -5.20
N MET A 105 -7.72 -5.74 -5.33
CA MET A 105 -8.55 -4.72 -4.67
C MET A 105 -8.68 -4.99 -3.17
N LEU A 106 -8.55 -3.94 -2.37
CA LEU A 106 -8.65 -3.99 -0.91
C LEU A 106 -10.10 -3.77 -0.48
N SER A 107 -10.85 -4.87 -0.41
CA SER A 107 -12.28 -4.84 -0.08
C SER A 107 -12.57 -4.19 1.28
N GLY A 108 -13.69 -3.47 1.40
CA GLY A 108 -14.10 -2.82 2.63
C GLY A 108 -13.50 -1.42 2.83
N SER A 109 -12.78 -0.90 1.83
CA SER A 109 -12.24 0.46 1.80
C SER A 109 -12.80 1.32 0.65
N ASP A 110 -13.76 0.78 -0.09
CA ASP A 110 -14.49 1.50 -1.14
C ASP A 110 -15.12 2.78 -0.58
N GLY A 111 -14.97 3.87 -1.31
CA GLY A 111 -15.51 5.17 -0.93
C GLY A 111 -14.74 5.90 0.17
N LYS A 112 -13.67 5.30 0.72
CA LYS A 112 -12.90 5.90 1.82
C LYS A 112 -11.72 6.70 1.28
N GLY A 113 -11.63 7.97 1.70
CA GLY A 113 -10.47 8.83 1.43
C GLY A 113 -9.17 8.41 2.13
N PHE A 114 -9.13 7.25 2.78
CA PHE A 114 -7.92 6.72 3.40
C PHE A 114 -7.93 5.19 3.43
N TYR A 115 -6.75 4.62 3.59
CA TYR A 115 -6.53 3.21 3.88
C TYR A 115 -5.55 3.05 5.03
N THR A 116 -5.85 2.15 5.97
CA THR A 116 -4.92 1.76 7.03
C THR A 116 -4.22 0.48 6.61
N ILE A 117 -2.89 0.52 6.51
CA ILE A 117 -2.07 -0.61 6.08
C ILE A 117 -2.23 -1.79 7.04
N GLN A 118 -2.49 -2.97 6.49
CA GLN A 118 -2.67 -4.22 7.21
C GLN A 118 -1.41 -5.09 7.12
N ASN A 119 -1.29 -6.07 8.04
CA ASN A 119 -0.18 -7.04 8.00
C ASN A 119 -0.13 -7.82 6.69
N THR A 120 -1.28 -8.09 6.07
CA THR A 120 -1.42 -8.79 4.79
C THR A 120 -0.85 -8.02 3.60
N ASP A 121 -0.62 -6.72 3.75
CA ASP A 121 -0.14 -5.87 2.66
C ASP A 121 1.39 -5.81 2.60
N ALA A 122 2.06 -6.36 3.61
CA ALA A 122 3.52 -6.36 3.67
C ALA A 122 4.14 -7.14 2.49
N GLY A 123 5.15 -6.54 1.87
CA GLY A 123 5.78 -7.01 0.65
C GLY A 123 5.13 -6.50 -0.64
N LEU A 124 4.00 -5.80 -0.57
CA LEU A 124 3.28 -5.25 -1.72
C LEU A 124 3.38 -3.74 -1.79
N TYR A 125 3.02 -3.17 -2.94
CA TYR A 125 2.92 -1.73 -3.16
C TYR A 125 1.47 -1.30 -3.03
N LEU A 126 1.19 -0.25 -2.27
CA LEU A 126 -0.15 0.31 -2.12
C LEU A 126 -0.46 1.22 -3.30
N GLY A 127 -1.62 1.03 -3.92
CA GLY A 127 -2.17 1.88 -4.96
C GLY A 127 -3.60 2.33 -4.66
N ALA A 128 -4.06 3.33 -5.41
CA ALA A 128 -5.41 3.84 -5.32
C ALA A 128 -5.95 4.27 -6.68
N GLU A 129 -7.27 4.22 -6.84
CA GLU A 129 -7.98 4.78 -7.99
C GLU A 129 -9.14 5.65 -7.52
N ILE A 130 -9.42 6.70 -8.28
CA ILE A 130 -10.57 7.59 -8.10
C ILE A 130 -11.11 7.97 -9.47
N THR A 131 -12.43 8.07 -9.60
CA THR A 131 -13.10 8.61 -10.78
C THR A 131 -13.72 9.96 -10.44
N GLU A 132 -13.48 10.93 -11.31
CA GLU A 132 -14.08 12.27 -11.21
C GLU A 132 -15.59 12.15 -11.41
N GLN A 133 -16.37 12.56 -10.41
CA GLN A 133 -17.83 12.41 -10.41
C GLN A 133 -18.53 13.56 -9.70
N THR A 134 -19.67 13.96 -10.28
CA THR A 134 -20.68 14.82 -9.67
C THR A 134 -21.99 14.05 -9.50
N SER A 135 -22.87 14.52 -8.62
CA SER A 135 -24.23 14.00 -8.42
C SER A 135 -25.31 14.83 -9.11
N THR A 136 -24.95 16.00 -9.63
CA THR A 136 -25.79 16.92 -10.40
C THR A 136 -25.11 17.27 -11.72
N GLY A 137 -25.86 17.89 -12.63
CA GLY A 137 -25.35 18.31 -13.93
C GLY A 137 -25.25 17.20 -14.98
N VAL A 138 -24.83 17.58 -16.17
CA VAL A 138 -24.52 16.66 -17.28
C VAL A 138 -23.34 17.25 -18.04
N PRO A 139 -22.21 16.53 -18.20
CA PRO A 139 -21.97 15.15 -17.79
C PRO A 139 -21.59 14.98 -16.31
N THR A 140 -21.92 13.83 -15.70
CA THR A 140 -21.68 13.55 -14.27
C THR A 140 -20.38 12.79 -13.99
N THR A 141 -19.56 12.52 -15.01
CA THR A 141 -18.39 11.64 -14.89
C THR A 141 -17.27 12.12 -15.80
N GLY A 142 -16.08 12.24 -15.23
CA GLY A 142 -14.84 12.59 -15.91
C GLY A 142 -13.87 11.40 -16.00
N GLN A 143 -12.59 11.67 -15.77
CA GLN A 143 -11.52 10.69 -15.88
C GLN A 143 -11.44 9.78 -14.65
N THR A 144 -10.98 8.54 -14.86
CA THR A 144 -10.48 7.66 -13.79
C THR A 144 -8.97 7.82 -13.69
N ILE A 145 -8.50 8.23 -12.51
CA ILE A 145 -7.09 8.38 -12.17
C ILE A 145 -6.66 7.13 -11.40
N VAL A 146 -5.54 6.53 -11.82
CA VAL A 146 -4.98 5.31 -11.21
C VAL A 146 -3.54 5.56 -10.81
N ILE A 147 -3.25 5.39 -9.53
CA ILE A 147 -1.91 5.49 -8.95
C ILE A 147 -1.50 4.09 -8.50
N ASN A 148 -0.56 3.47 -9.23
CA ASN A 148 -0.15 2.08 -8.98
C ASN A 148 0.74 1.91 -7.75
N ASP A 149 1.47 2.97 -7.39
CA ASP A 149 2.30 3.06 -6.20
C ASP A 149 2.18 4.48 -5.63
N VAL A 150 1.51 4.62 -4.50
CA VAL A 150 1.31 5.91 -3.83
C VAL A 150 2.62 6.56 -3.40
N SER A 151 3.67 5.78 -3.16
CA SER A 151 5.00 6.30 -2.78
C SER A 151 5.77 6.94 -3.95
N LYS A 152 5.26 6.78 -5.17
CA LYS A 152 5.83 7.40 -6.39
C LYS A 152 4.96 8.53 -6.94
N ASN A 153 3.89 8.90 -6.24
CA ASN A 153 2.97 9.93 -6.69
C ASN A 153 3.63 11.31 -6.68
N GLU A 154 4.25 11.71 -5.55
CA GLU A 154 4.91 13.02 -5.42
C GLU A 154 6.23 12.89 -4.66
N SER A 155 7.34 13.36 -5.23
CA SER A 155 8.66 13.26 -4.56
C SER A 155 8.79 14.04 -3.24
N SER A 156 7.86 14.97 -2.98
CA SER A 156 7.81 15.79 -1.76
C SER A 156 6.72 15.36 -0.78
N ASP A 157 5.98 14.29 -1.08
CA ASP A 157 5.12 13.69 -0.08
C ASP A 157 5.96 13.05 1.03
N ASN A 158 5.38 12.85 2.20
CA ASN A 158 6.06 12.20 3.32
C ASN A 158 5.91 10.67 3.27
N ILE A 159 5.73 10.10 2.07
CA ILE A 159 5.48 8.68 1.91
C ILE A 159 6.80 7.98 1.63
N PRO A 160 7.22 7.02 2.49
CA PRO A 160 8.40 6.25 2.23
C PRO A 160 8.24 5.37 0.98
N ASP A 161 9.33 5.21 0.24
CA ASP A 161 9.38 4.32 -0.92
C ASP A 161 8.88 2.91 -0.57
N GLY A 162 8.00 2.38 -1.43
CA GLY A 162 7.54 0.99 -1.34
C GLY A 162 8.63 -0.05 -1.66
N PRO A 163 8.38 -1.34 -1.38
CA PRO A 163 7.10 -1.91 -0.93
C PRO A 163 6.83 -1.66 0.55
N ILE A 164 5.61 -1.99 0.99
CA ILE A 164 5.24 -2.02 2.41
C ILE A 164 6.13 -3.05 3.13
N VAL A 165 6.67 -2.67 4.26
CA VAL A 165 7.63 -3.45 5.04
C VAL A 165 7.08 -3.74 6.44
N GLY A 166 7.75 -4.64 7.17
CA GLY A 166 7.29 -5.07 8.48
C GLY A 166 6.17 -6.12 8.42
N GLY A 167 5.22 -6.05 9.34
CA GLY A 167 4.22 -7.09 9.55
C GLY A 167 4.74 -8.30 10.33
N THR A 168 3.91 -9.33 10.43
CA THR A 168 4.36 -10.62 10.98
C THR A 168 5.31 -11.27 10.00
N ILE A 169 6.49 -11.67 10.49
CA ILE A 169 7.47 -12.41 9.71
C ILE A 169 7.70 -13.80 10.27
N GLY A 170 7.93 -14.74 9.36
CA GLY A 170 8.45 -16.06 9.65
C GLY A 170 9.94 -16.10 9.34
N THR A 171 10.66 -16.93 10.08
CA THR A 171 12.09 -17.16 9.86
C THR A 171 12.43 -18.63 9.89
N ALA A 172 13.41 -19.00 9.06
CA ALA A 172 13.95 -20.34 9.03
C ALA A 172 15.47 -20.32 8.79
N ILE A 173 16.14 -21.26 9.42
CA ILE A 173 17.46 -21.72 8.97
C ILE A 173 17.19 -23.06 8.31
N VAL A 174 17.57 -23.18 7.05
CA VAL A 174 17.39 -24.42 6.28
C VAL A 174 18.73 -24.90 5.75
N ASP A 175 18.88 -26.21 5.65
CA ASP A 175 19.95 -26.79 4.86
C ASP A 175 19.58 -26.65 3.38
N THR A 176 20.51 -26.21 2.54
CA THR A 176 20.28 -26.11 1.08
C THR A 176 19.97 -27.46 0.43
N ALA A 177 20.39 -28.58 1.04
CA ALA A 177 20.01 -29.92 0.62
C ALA A 177 18.55 -30.28 1.01
N GLU A 178 17.99 -29.66 2.05
CA GLU A 178 16.64 -29.90 2.57
C GLU A 178 15.90 -28.56 2.83
N PRO A 179 15.65 -27.75 1.78
CA PRO A 179 15.26 -26.34 1.91
C PRO A 179 13.85 -26.13 2.50
N THR A 180 13.10 -27.20 2.73
CA THR A 180 11.75 -27.17 3.32
C THR A 180 11.75 -27.45 4.82
N VAL A 181 12.89 -27.86 5.39
CA VAL A 181 13.01 -28.22 6.80
C VAL A 181 13.55 -27.02 7.59
N ASN A 182 12.65 -26.30 8.28
CA ASN A 182 13.08 -25.27 9.23
C ASN A 182 13.77 -25.90 10.45
N LEU A 183 15.03 -25.53 10.70
CA LEU A 183 15.86 -26.08 11.79
C LEU A 183 15.72 -25.30 13.11
N ILE A 184 15.13 -24.10 13.08
CA ILE A 184 15.02 -23.23 14.25
C ILE A 184 14.10 -23.86 15.32
N GLY A 185 14.53 -23.82 16.58
CA GLY A 185 13.69 -24.15 17.74
C GLY A 185 13.38 -25.64 17.94
N LYS A 186 13.95 -26.54 17.13
CA LYS A 186 13.80 -27.99 17.28
C LYS A 186 14.95 -28.55 18.11
N SER A 187 14.63 -29.36 19.13
CA SER A 187 15.61 -29.99 20.03
C SER A 187 16.44 -31.09 19.36
N ASN A 188 15.98 -31.61 18.21
CA ASN A 188 16.63 -32.68 17.46
C ASN A 188 17.19 -32.23 16.10
N SER A 189 17.26 -30.91 15.84
CA SER A 189 17.98 -30.40 14.65
C SER A 189 19.45 -30.78 14.76
N VAL A 190 19.96 -31.48 13.75
CA VAL A 190 21.38 -31.78 13.61
C VAL A 190 21.93 -30.94 12.46
N LEU A 191 23.00 -30.21 12.73
CA LEU A 191 23.74 -29.49 11.71
C LEU A 191 24.96 -30.32 11.31
N HIS A 192 25.10 -30.55 10.02
CA HIS A 192 26.22 -31.24 9.42
C HIS A 192 27.31 -30.26 8.97
N VAL A 193 28.56 -30.61 9.25
CA VAL A 193 29.73 -29.95 8.66
C VAL A 193 29.82 -30.27 7.17
N GLY A 194 30.39 -29.36 6.38
CA GLY A 194 30.44 -29.43 4.92
C GLY A 194 29.15 -29.04 4.19
N HIS A 195 28.06 -28.79 4.92
CA HIS A 195 26.78 -28.37 4.35
C HIS A 195 26.66 -26.84 4.28
N THR A 196 25.79 -26.36 3.40
CA THR A 196 25.46 -24.94 3.24
C THR A 196 24.06 -24.67 3.79
N TYR A 197 23.95 -23.66 4.65
CA TYR A 197 22.71 -23.23 5.28
C TYR A 197 22.29 -21.86 4.78
N GLN A 198 21.00 -21.71 4.57
CA GLN A 198 20.36 -20.48 4.16
C GLN A 198 19.47 -19.94 5.28
N PHE A 199 19.52 -18.62 5.48
CA PHE A 199 18.53 -17.93 6.28
C PHE A 199 17.38 -17.47 5.38
N GLN A 200 16.17 -17.93 5.67
CA GLN A 200 14.96 -17.53 4.99
C GLN A 200 14.11 -16.66 5.90
N VAL A 201 13.54 -15.60 5.33
CA VAL A 201 12.57 -14.73 5.98
C VAL A 201 11.45 -14.44 4.99
N TRP A 202 10.21 -14.51 5.45
CA TRP A 202 9.02 -14.28 4.65
C TRP A 202 8.00 -13.50 5.46
N TYR A 203 7.05 -12.88 4.77
CA TYR A 203 5.87 -12.28 5.41
C TYR A 203 4.91 -13.42 5.79
N ASP A 204 4.83 -13.72 7.09
CA ASP A 204 4.03 -14.81 7.66
C ASP A 204 2.63 -14.29 7.94
N VAL A 205 1.87 -14.18 6.85
CA VAL A 205 0.57 -13.49 6.81
C VAL A 205 -0.43 -14.17 7.73
N ASN A 206 -0.34 -15.50 7.87
CA ASN A 206 -1.24 -16.28 8.72
C ASN A 206 -0.67 -16.57 10.14
N SER A 207 0.54 -16.08 10.43
CA SER A 207 1.22 -16.20 11.72
C SER A 207 1.42 -17.65 12.20
N ASN A 208 1.61 -18.59 11.27
CA ASN A 208 1.78 -20.01 11.60
C ASN A 208 3.25 -20.46 11.73
N GLY A 209 4.21 -19.56 11.45
CA GLY A 209 5.64 -19.81 11.54
C GLY A 209 6.20 -20.77 10.49
N LYS A 210 5.45 -21.05 9.42
CA LYS A 210 5.86 -21.86 8.26
C LYS A 210 5.71 -21.04 7.00
N LYS A 211 6.58 -21.29 6.02
CA LYS A 211 6.48 -20.65 4.71
C LYS A 211 5.47 -21.41 3.86
N ASP A 212 4.32 -20.80 3.64
CA ASP A 212 3.24 -21.35 2.83
C ASP A 212 3.28 -20.85 1.39
N ALA A 213 2.55 -21.54 0.50
CA ALA A 213 2.41 -21.11 -0.89
C ALA A 213 1.70 -19.75 -0.96
N GLY A 214 2.29 -18.80 -1.68
CA GLY A 214 1.76 -17.43 -1.83
C GLY A 214 2.35 -16.42 -0.86
N GLU A 215 3.10 -16.85 0.17
CA GLU A 215 3.81 -15.92 1.04
C GLU A 215 5.05 -15.35 0.36
N LEU A 216 5.18 -14.03 0.44
CA LEU A 216 6.23 -13.29 -0.23
C LEU A 216 7.56 -13.40 0.53
N ASP A 217 8.64 -13.50 -0.23
CA ASP A 217 9.99 -13.43 0.30
C ASP A 217 10.28 -12.04 0.85
N ALA A 218 10.77 -11.97 2.08
CA ALA A 218 11.07 -10.70 2.75
C ALA A 218 12.58 -10.42 2.83
N SER A 219 13.45 -11.32 2.35
CA SER A 219 14.90 -11.29 2.56
C SER A 219 15.56 -10.01 2.06
N ALA A 220 15.05 -9.42 0.97
CA ALA A 220 15.52 -8.14 0.45
C ALA A 220 15.39 -7.00 1.47
N ASN A 221 14.46 -7.10 2.43
CA ASN A 221 14.14 -6.09 3.42
C ASN A 221 14.83 -6.30 4.77
N TYR A 222 15.63 -7.36 4.90
CA TYR A 222 16.40 -7.65 6.11
C TYR A 222 17.89 -7.72 5.82
N THR A 223 18.65 -7.37 6.84
CA THR A 223 20.08 -7.70 6.94
C THR A 223 20.27 -8.73 8.03
N TYR A 224 21.28 -9.58 7.89
CA TYR A 224 21.53 -10.61 8.89
C TYR A 224 22.99 -11.02 9.00
N LYS A 225 23.33 -11.58 10.16
CA LYS A 225 24.63 -12.14 10.52
C LYS A 225 24.45 -13.50 11.15
N TRP A 226 25.33 -14.42 10.82
CA TRP A 226 25.37 -15.74 11.45
C TRP A 226 26.02 -15.66 12.82
N VAL A 227 25.48 -16.44 13.76
CA VAL A 227 25.97 -16.55 15.13
C VAL A 227 26.14 -18.03 15.46
N PHE A 228 27.37 -18.42 15.81
CA PHE A 228 27.65 -19.69 16.45
C PHE A 228 27.23 -19.57 17.91
N ASP A 229 26.23 -20.35 18.31
CA ASP A 229 25.59 -20.27 19.63
C ASP A 229 26.10 -21.36 20.57
N GLY A 230 26.14 -21.07 21.87
CA GLY A 230 26.59 -22.02 22.89
C GLY A 230 28.11 -22.11 23.02
N ASN A 231 28.61 -23.31 23.29
CA ASN A 231 30.01 -23.58 23.57
C ASN A 231 30.53 -24.71 22.67
N SER A 232 31.84 -24.69 22.37
CA SER A 232 32.48 -25.79 21.65
C SER A 232 32.41 -27.11 22.43
N ALA A 233 32.48 -28.22 21.69
CA ALA A 233 32.20 -29.56 22.22
C ALA A 233 33.13 -30.00 23.36
N THR A 234 34.43 -29.68 23.30
CA THR A 234 35.41 -30.17 24.28
C THR A 234 36.14 -29.05 25.01
N THR A 235 36.43 -27.94 24.33
CA THR A 235 37.16 -26.81 24.94
C THR A 235 36.26 -25.80 25.65
N ASN A 236 34.94 -25.99 25.63
CA ASN A 236 33.93 -25.11 26.23
C ASN A 236 34.10 -23.63 25.84
N THR A 237 34.67 -23.36 24.67
CA THR A 237 34.91 -22.00 24.19
C THR A 237 33.59 -21.41 23.75
N ALA A 238 33.24 -20.22 24.28
CA ALA A 238 31.98 -19.56 23.93
C ALA A 238 31.91 -19.23 22.43
N GLY A 239 30.70 -19.31 21.89
CA GLY A 239 30.40 -18.95 20.50
C GLY A 239 30.44 -17.44 20.26
N GLY A 240 30.03 -17.03 19.05
CA GLY A 240 30.02 -15.64 18.65
C GLY A 240 29.64 -15.46 17.19
N TYR A 241 29.75 -14.21 16.70
CA TYR A 241 29.46 -13.89 15.30
C TYR A 241 30.42 -14.61 14.35
N ALA A 242 29.87 -15.07 13.23
CA ALA A 242 30.66 -15.44 12.07
C ALA A 242 31.42 -14.23 11.51
N VAL A 243 32.37 -14.48 10.61
CA VAL A 243 33.12 -13.41 9.94
C VAL A 243 32.21 -12.60 9.00
N SER A 244 32.49 -11.30 8.87
CA SER A 244 31.65 -10.36 8.11
C SER A 244 31.55 -10.67 6.61
N THR A 245 32.46 -11.47 6.04
CA THR A 245 32.36 -11.90 4.63
C THR A 245 31.16 -12.82 4.38
N THR A 246 30.57 -13.37 5.45
CA THR A 246 29.34 -14.20 5.44
C THR A 246 28.06 -13.39 5.70
N ASP A 247 28.17 -12.09 6.00
CA ASP A 247 27.00 -11.23 6.26
C ASP A 247 26.09 -11.22 5.03
N ASN A 248 24.78 -11.43 5.25
CA ASN A 248 23.75 -11.49 4.22
C ASN A 248 23.98 -12.56 3.13
N LYS A 249 24.68 -13.65 3.46
CA LYS A 249 24.96 -14.76 2.55
C LYS A 249 24.70 -16.10 3.22
N ASP A 250 24.46 -17.11 2.39
CA ASP A 250 24.43 -18.50 2.83
C ASP A 250 25.76 -18.86 3.50
N LEU A 251 25.69 -19.65 4.58
CA LEU A 251 26.83 -20.08 5.36
C LEU A 251 27.15 -21.53 5.05
N THR A 252 28.32 -21.77 4.47
CA THR A 252 28.88 -23.13 4.39
C THR A 252 29.63 -23.43 5.67
N ILE A 253 29.17 -24.42 6.42
CA ILE A 253 29.84 -24.88 7.64
C ILE A 253 31.08 -25.69 7.22
N PRO A 254 32.31 -25.30 7.62
CA PRO A 254 33.51 -25.96 7.15
C PRO A 254 33.58 -27.43 7.58
N ALA A 255 34.09 -28.28 6.68
CA ALA A 255 34.23 -29.72 6.92
C ALA A 255 35.35 -30.04 7.92
N THR A 256 36.35 -29.15 8.05
CA THR A 256 37.53 -29.39 8.89
C THR A 256 37.77 -28.26 9.90
N ASN A 257 38.41 -28.60 11.02
CA ASN A 257 38.78 -27.61 12.05
C ASN A 257 39.83 -26.60 11.53
N ALA A 258 40.62 -26.98 10.53
CA ALA A 258 41.58 -26.08 9.88
C ALA A 258 40.87 -24.95 9.11
N GLU A 259 39.76 -25.27 8.45
CA GLU A 259 38.96 -24.32 7.65
C GLU A 259 37.96 -23.52 8.51
N ALA A 260 37.66 -23.96 9.73
CA ALA A 260 36.70 -23.31 10.64
C ALA A 260 36.96 -21.80 10.81
N LYS A 261 38.22 -21.38 10.84
CA LYS A 261 38.62 -19.97 10.98
C LYS A 261 38.22 -19.09 9.80
N ASN A 262 37.93 -19.67 8.64
CA ASN A 262 37.46 -18.94 7.47
C ASN A 262 36.03 -18.41 7.64
N VAL A 263 35.24 -19.01 8.54
CA VAL A 263 33.86 -18.57 8.81
C VAL A 263 33.65 -18.11 10.25
N PHE A 264 34.47 -18.56 11.19
CA PHE A 264 34.42 -18.18 12.59
C PHE A 264 35.83 -17.90 13.10
N ALA A 265 36.24 -16.63 13.12
CA ALA A 265 37.62 -16.24 13.44
C ALA A 265 38.10 -16.76 14.81
N SER A 266 37.18 -16.89 15.77
CA SER A 266 37.45 -17.40 17.12
C SER A 266 37.44 -18.92 17.23
N ALA A 267 37.31 -19.66 16.12
CA ALA A 267 37.31 -21.12 16.12
C ALA A 267 38.59 -21.68 16.77
N GLY A 268 38.40 -22.52 17.78
CA GLY A 268 39.45 -23.19 18.55
C GLY A 268 39.79 -24.58 18.00
N ALA A 269 40.28 -25.46 18.88
CA ALA A 269 40.68 -26.82 18.50
C ALA A 269 39.51 -27.67 17.97
N ASP A 270 38.28 -27.42 18.46
CA ASP A 270 37.05 -28.07 18.02
C ASP A 270 36.52 -27.54 16.67
N GLY A 271 37.15 -26.51 16.10
CA GLY A 271 36.63 -25.82 14.93
C GLY A 271 35.25 -25.20 15.22
N VAL A 272 34.23 -25.66 14.50
CA VAL A 272 32.82 -25.27 14.66
C VAL A 272 31.97 -26.32 15.40
N GLN A 273 32.57 -27.41 15.88
CA GLN A 273 31.83 -28.52 16.48
C GLN A 273 31.37 -28.20 17.91
N GLY A 274 30.12 -28.56 18.22
CA GLY A 274 29.46 -28.31 19.50
C GLY A 274 28.59 -27.05 19.53
N TYR A 275 28.82 -26.10 18.64
CA TYR A 275 27.98 -24.91 18.52
C TYR A 275 26.64 -25.21 17.85
N GLY A 276 25.61 -24.50 18.28
CA GLY A 276 24.39 -24.31 17.51
C GLY A 276 24.55 -23.18 16.49
N LEU A 277 23.56 -23.01 15.62
CA LEU A 277 23.52 -21.91 14.65
C LEU A 277 22.28 -21.04 14.88
N LYS A 278 22.49 -19.73 14.94
CA LYS A 278 21.45 -18.70 15.02
C LYS A 278 21.75 -17.60 14.02
N VAL A 279 20.76 -16.74 13.82
CA VAL A 279 20.88 -15.55 12.97
C VAL A 279 20.46 -14.34 13.79
N ASP A 280 21.32 -13.34 13.81
CA ASP A 280 20.98 -11.98 14.24
C ASP A 280 20.55 -11.20 13.00
N TYR A 281 19.27 -10.79 12.93
CA TYR A 281 18.70 -10.12 11.77
C TYR A 281 18.04 -8.81 12.16
N THR A 282 18.09 -7.84 11.25
CA THR A 282 17.55 -6.49 11.44
C THR A 282 16.90 -6.02 10.14
N ALA A 283 15.69 -5.47 10.23
CA ALA A 283 15.03 -4.83 9.10
C ALA A 283 15.88 -3.66 8.56
N LYS A 284 15.95 -3.51 7.24
CA LYS A 284 16.71 -2.44 6.57
C LYS A 284 16.09 -1.05 6.79
N VAL A 285 14.77 -1.04 6.97
CA VAL A 285 13.99 0.08 7.51
C VAL A 285 14.39 0.26 8.96
N LYS A 286 15.16 1.30 9.29
CA LYS A 286 15.59 1.49 10.67
C LYS A 286 14.38 1.87 11.53
N ALA A 287 14.24 1.12 12.62
CA ALA A 287 13.20 1.18 13.64
C ALA A 287 11.83 0.55 13.28
N VAL A 288 11.37 -0.30 14.20
CA VAL A 288 10.05 -0.91 14.33
C VAL A 288 9.85 -2.27 13.63
N LEU A 289 10.50 -3.27 14.19
CA LEU A 289 9.74 -4.43 14.66
C LEU A 289 9.94 -4.48 16.17
N LYS A 290 8.91 -4.12 16.94
CA LYS A 290 8.86 -4.60 18.33
C LYS A 290 8.80 -6.11 18.21
N SER A 291 9.93 -6.77 18.42
CA SER A 291 10.00 -8.20 18.65
C SER A 291 8.98 -8.53 19.73
N THR A 292 7.84 -9.11 19.32
CA THR A 292 6.91 -9.70 20.25
C THR A 292 7.67 -10.84 20.90
N LYS A 293 8.19 -10.60 22.10
CA LYS A 293 8.77 -11.64 22.94
C LYS A 293 7.75 -12.77 23.00
N ARG A 294 8.07 -13.90 22.38
CA ARG A 294 7.44 -15.17 22.72
C ARG A 294 7.93 -15.48 24.13
N ASN A 295 7.00 -15.48 25.09
CA ASN A 295 7.23 -16.00 26.44
C ASN A 295 7.64 -17.48 26.36
#